data_AF-A0A8J9X0Y6-F1
#
_entry.id   AF-A0A8J9X0Y6-F1
#
_cell.length_a   1.000
_cell.length_b   1.000
_cell.length_c   1.000
_cell.angle_alpha   90.00
_cell.angle_beta   90.00
_cell.angle_gamma   90.00
#
_symmetry.space_group_name_H-M   'P 1'
#
loop_
_entity.id
_entity.type
_entity.pdbx_description
1 polymer ?
#
loop_
_entity_poly.entity_id
_entity_poly.type
_entity_poly.pdbx_seq_one_letter_code
_entity_poly.pdbx_strand_id
1 'polypeptide(L)'
;MAREANGTTRTGATASSSSTGTVSQSLNVRFPVNTAWEFVLQNEAAPVSGTVYCTDEVSQTIVLLKSLVHTTLASEIRVVHLSGVISSKSIKATPESGLAPLSHPLPKVQKKALEERERRALRLAEESLRHINQK
;
A
#
# COMPACT_ATOMS: atom_id res chain seq x y z
N MET A 1 -36.39 74.91 1.80
CA MET A 1 -36.72 74.41 3.15
C MET A 1 -36.29 72.95 3.20
N ALA A 2 -35.33 72.61 4.09
CA ALA A 2 -34.99 71.31 4.73
C ALA A 2 -34.93 70.03 3.87
N ARG A 3 -34.00 69.06 4.02
CA ARG A 3 -32.93 68.74 4.98
C ARG A 3 -32.07 67.58 4.40
N GLU A 4 -30.85 67.42 4.93
CA GLU A 4 -29.87 66.34 4.71
C GLU A 4 -30.34 64.93 5.13
N ALA A 5 -29.74 63.88 4.55
CA ALA A 5 -29.22 62.73 5.29
C ALA A 5 -28.23 61.88 4.46
N ASN A 6 -27.02 61.75 5.00
CA ASN A 6 -25.87 60.98 4.56
C ASN A 6 -25.98 59.54 5.09
N GLY A 7 -25.51 58.52 4.36
CA GLY A 7 -25.69 57.11 4.75
C GLY A 7 -24.62 56.18 4.17
N THR A 8 -23.39 56.32 4.70
CA THR A 8 -22.24 55.42 4.48
C THR A 8 -22.48 54.05 5.11
N THR A 9 -22.45 52.98 4.33
CA THR A 9 -22.21 51.61 4.84
C THR A 9 -20.96 51.01 4.20
N ARG A 10 -19.89 51.00 5.01
CA ARG A 10 -18.73 50.13 4.86
C ARG A 10 -19.10 48.75 5.39
N THR A 11 -18.97 47.71 4.58
CA THR A 11 -18.83 46.33 5.09
C THR A 11 -17.76 45.61 4.29
N GLY A 12 -16.86 44.97 5.04
CA GLY A 12 -15.54 44.55 4.60
C GLY A 12 -15.55 43.59 3.43
N ALA A 13 -14.63 43.86 2.50
CA ALA A 13 -14.05 42.85 1.65
C ALA A 13 -13.40 41.78 2.54
N THR A 14 -14.11 40.68 2.75
CA THR A 14 -13.49 39.44 3.21
C THR A 14 -12.75 38.90 2.01
N ALA A 15 -11.46 39.22 1.90
CA ALA A 15 -10.55 38.48 1.03
C ALA A 15 -10.52 37.04 1.56
N SER A 16 -11.38 36.19 1.04
CA SER A 16 -11.24 34.75 1.15
C SER A 16 -10.01 34.38 0.33
N SER A 17 -8.85 34.48 0.97
CA SER A 17 -7.62 33.83 0.54
C SER A 17 -7.89 32.33 0.51
N SER A 18 -8.37 31.84 -0.61
CA SER A 18 -8.34 30.42 -0.95
C SER A 18 -6.87 30.05 -1.11
N SER A 19 -6.21 29.76 0.01
CA SER A 19 -5.02 28.96 -0.02
C SER A 19 -5.46 27.62 -0.62
N THR A 20 -5.24 27.44 -1.92
CA THR A 20 -5.06 26.13 -2.54
C THR A 20 -3.86 25.49 -1.86
N GLY A 21 -4.05 25.07 -0.62
CA GLY A 21 -3.17 24.15 0.05
C GLY A 21 -3.27 22.88 -0.74
N THR A 22 -2.25 22.61 -1.55
CA THR A 22 -2.02 21.27 -2.09
C THR A 22 -1.98 20.37 -0.87
N VAL A 23 -3.09 19.70 -0.56
CA VAL A 23 -3.14 18.76 0.54
C VAL A 23 -2.17 17.66 0.12
N SER A 24 -0.98 17.68 0.70
CA SER A 24 0.01 16.63 0.50
C SER A 24 -0.62 15.33 0.96
N GLN A 25 -1.09 14.55 -0.01
CA GLN A 25 -1.73 13.27 0.24
C GLN A 25 -0.71 12.35 0.91
N SER A 26 -1.15 11.61 1.94
CA SER A 26 -0.33 10.65 2.66
C SER A 26 0.27 9.61 1.70
N LEU A 27 1.49 9.17 1.97
CA LEU A 27 2.24 8.32 1.03
C LEU A 27 1.56 6.97 0.84
N ASN A 28 0.97 6.44 1.91
CA ASN A 28 0.23 5.19 1.88
C ASN A 28 -1.02 5.26 0.98
N VAL A 29 -1.61 6.45 0.77
CA VAL A 29 -2.77 6.63 -0.11
C VAL A 29 -2.30 6.79 -1.55
N ARG A 30 -1.19 7.51 -1.78
CA ARG A 30 -0.61 7.69 -3.12
C ARG A 30 0.02 6.41 -3.65
N PHE A 31 0.67 5.63 -2.78
CA PHE A 31 1.37 4.39 -3.10
C PHE A 31 0.90 3.27 -2.16
N PRO A 32 -0.28 2.68 -2.40
CA PRO A 32 -0.83 1.67 -1.50
C PRO A 32 0.04 0.41 -1.45
N VAL A 33 0.13 -0.20 -0.26
CA VAL A 33 0.82 -1.48 -0.07
C VAL A 33 0.20 -2.57 -0.96
N ASN A 34 1.03 -3.51 -1.43
CA ASN A 34 0.67 -4.60 -2.34
C ASN A 34 0.18 -4.13 -3.72
N THR A 35 0.54 -2.91 -4.13
CA THR A 35 0.34 -2.46 -5.51
C THR A 35 1.67 -2.41 -6.24
N ALA A 36 1.65 -2.73 -7.53
CA ALA A 36 2.84 -2.75 -8.36
C ALA A 36 3.06 -1.37 -9.00
N TRP A 37 4.28 -0.86 -8.90
CA TRP A 37 4.65 0.46 -9.37
C TRP A 37 5.99 0.43 -10.10
N GLU A 38 6.12 1.39 -11.02
CA GLU A 38 7.33 1.69 -11.76
C GLU A 38 7.73 3.14 -11.49
N PHE A 39 9.01 3.35 -11.15
CA PHE A 39 9.58 4.64 -10.82
C PHE A 39 10.75 4.96 -11.75
N VAL A 40 10.76 6.17 -12.28
CA VAL A 40 11.91 6.73 -12.99
C VAL A 40 12.67 7.61 -12.00
N LEU A 41 13.93 7.27 -11.75
CA LEU A 41 14.77 7.97 -10.77
C LEU A 41 15.72 8.96 -11.46
N GLN A 42 16.10 10.02 -10.77
CA GLN A 42 16.97 11.05 -11.32
C GLN A 42 18.39 10.55 -11.65
N ASN A 43 18.89 9.60 -10.85
CA ASN A 43 20.27 9.11 -10.95
C ASN A 43 20.38 7.74 -11.64
N GLU A 44 19.27 7.14 -12.09
CA GLU A 44 19.27 5.84 -12.76
C GLU A 44 18.65 5.96 -14.15
N ALA A 45 19.35 5.43 -15.16
CA ALA A 45 18.83 5.43 -16.54
C ALA A 45 17.70 4.41 -16.74
N ALA A 46 17.68 3.33 -15.95
CA ALA A 46 16.67 2.30 -16.04
C ALA A 46 15.53 2.54 -15.02
N PRO A 47 14.26 2.31 -15.40
CA PRO A 47 13.16 2.39 -14.45
C PRO A 47 13.25 1.27 -13.42
N VAL A 48 12.88 1.59 -12.18
CA VAL A 48 12.83 0.62 -11.07
C VAL A 48 11.37 0.22 -10.86
N SER A 49 11.10 -1.08 -10.97
CA SER A 49 9.76 -1.63 -10.78
C SER A 49 9.72 -2.67 -9.67
N GLY A 50 8.59 -2.72 -8.96
CA GLY A 50 8.36 -3.66 -7.87
C GLY A 50 7.00 -3.47 -7.22
N THR A 51 6.70 -4.35 -6.27
CA THR A 51 5.50 -4.25 -5.43
C THR A 51 5.80 -3.42 -4.20
N VAL A 52 4.95 -2.46 -3.88
CA VAL A 52 5.09 -1.65 -2.66
C VAL A 52 4.91 -2.54 -1.44
N TYR A 53 5.97 -2.70 -0.66
CA TYR A 53 5.98 -3.46 0.59
C TYR A 53 5.55 -2.58 1.76
N CYS A 54 6.15 -1.39 1.89
CA CYS A 54 5.76 -0.38 2.86
C CYS A 54 6.16 1.03 2.40
N THR A 55 5.58 2.04 3.04
CA THR A 55 5.90 3.46 2.85
C THR A 55 6.25 4.06 4.21
N ASP A 56 7.27 4.91 4.26
CA ASP A 56 7.61 5.68 5.46
C ASP A 56 7.45 7.18 5.17
N GLU A 57 6.52 7.80 5.88
CA GLU A 57 6.21 9.22 5.75
C GLU A 57 7.28 10.12 6.36
N VAL A 58 8.00 9.63 7.36
CA VAL A 58 9.04 10.42 8.04
C VAL A 58 10.26 10.55 7.15
N SER A 59 10.74 9.43 6.59
CA SER A 59 11.88 9.43 5.66
C SER A 59 11.49 9.74 4.20
N GLN A 60 10.21 9.85 3.88
CA GLN A 60 9.73 10.05 2.51
C GLN A 60 10.24 8.94 1.56
N THR A 61 10.19 7.69 2.02
CA THR A 61 10.67 6.52 1.27
C THR A 61 9.56 5.51 0.95
N ILE A 62 9.74 4.80 -0.17
CA ILE A 62 8.92 3.68 -0.61
C ILE A 62 9.82 2.46 -0.68
N VAL A 63 9.41 1.37 -0.04
CA VAL A 63 10.11 0.08 -0.11
C VAL A 63 9.44 -0.79 -1.16
N LEU A 64 10.20 -1.21 -2.16
CA LEU A 64 9.78 -2.07 -3.24
C LEU A 64 10.34 -3.48 -3.05
N LEU A 65 9.49 -4.46 -3.31
CA LEU A 65 9.88 -5.85 -3.43
C LEU A 65 9.83 -6.26 -4.91
N LYS A 66 10.96 -6.67 -5.45
CA LYS A 66 11.09 -7.16 -6.82
C LYS A 66 11.31 -8.67 -6.80
N SER A 67 10.40 -9.41 -7.42
CA SER A 67 10.55 -10.85 -7.63
C SER A 67 11.51 -11.10 -8.79
N LEU A 68 12.50 -11.97 -8.58
CA LEU A 68 13.40 -12.41 -9.65
C LEU A 68 12.82 -13.65 -10.35
N VAL A 69 12.75 -13.58 -11.69
CA VAL A 69 12.03 -14.53 -12.56
C VAL A 69 12.59 -15.97 -12.50
N HIS A 70 13.79 -16.17 -11.97
CA HIS A 70 14.48 -17.47 -12.01
C HIS A 70 14.83 -18.04 -10.64
N THR A 71 14.36 -17.45 -9.55
CA THR A 71 14.65 -17.94 -8.20
C THR A 71 13.38 -17.93 -7.35
N THR A 72 13.05 -19.08 -6.79
CA THR A 72 11.85 -19.25 -5.94
C THR A 72 11.99 -18.60 -4.56
N LEU A 73 13.18 -18.10 -4.19
CA LEU A 73 13.49 -17.58 -2.86
C LEU A 73 14.20 -16.23 -2.84
N ALA A 74 14.65 -15.68 -3.98
CA ALA A 74 15.33 -14.39 -3.97
C ALA A 74 14.35 -13.29 -4.39
N SER A 75 13.92 -12.50 -3.41
CA SER A 75 13.30 -11.20 -3.67
C SER A 75 14.36 -10.13 -3.43
N GLU A 76 14.45 -9.17 -4.35
CA GLU A 76 15.31 -8.00 -4.18
C GLU A 76 14.48 -6.91 -3.49
N ILE A 77 15.00 -6.38 -2.38
CA ILE A 77 14.40 -5.23 -1.68
C ILE A 77 15.09 -3.96 -2.15
N ARG A 78 14.31 -2.98 -2.60
CA ARG A 78 14.81 -1.66 -2.99
C ARG A 78 14.11 -0.58 -2.18
N VAL A 79 14.89 0.39 -1.71
CA VAL A 79 14.36 1.59 -1.03
C VAL A 79 14.46 2.76 -2.00
N VAL A 80 13.33 3.40 -2.28
CA VAL A 80 13.23 4.53 -3.19
C VAL A 80 12.88 5.78 -2.41
N HIS A 81 13.73 6.80 -2.48
CA HIS A 81 13.47 8.10 -1.85
C HIS A 81 12.69 9.01 -2.79
N LEU A 82 11.62 9.64 -2.31
CA LEU A 82 10.70 10.42 -3.14
C LEU A 82 11.34 11.63 -3.81
N SER A 83 12.33 12.25 -3.17
CA SER A 83 13.05 13.39 -3.76
C SER A 83 13.80 13.01 -5.05
N GLY A 84 14.10 11.73 -5.24
CA GLY A 84 14.77 11.22 -6.43
C GLY A 84 13.82 10.72 -7.52
N VAL A 85 12.50 10.71 -7.27
CA VAL A 85 11.51 10.21 -8.23
C VAL A 85 11.14 11.32 -9.21
N ILE A 86 11.45 11.12 -10.48
CA ILE A 86 11.03 12.00 -11.58
C ILE A 86 9.58 11.69 -11.97
N SER A 87 9.26 10.40 -12.12
CA SER A 87 7.96 9.93 -12.58
C SER A 87 7.59 8.61 -11.91
N SER A 88 6.30 8.42 -11.67
CA SER A 88 5.73 7.22 -11.06
C SER A 88 4.53 6.74 -11.85
N LYS A 89 4.48 5.45 -12.17
CA LYS A 89 3.39 4.82 -12.92
C LYS A 89 2.91 3.57 -12.19
N SER A 90 1.60 3.47 -11.96
CA SER A 90 1.00 2.24 -11.48
C SER A 90 0.94 1.20 -12.61
N ILE A 91 1.40 0.00 -12.32
CA ILE A 91 1.40 -1.13 -13.26
C ILE A 91 0.45 -2.22 -12.75
N LYS A 92 -0.19 -2.93 -13.67
CA LYS A 92 -1.04 -4.06 -13.32
C LYS A 92 -0.14 -5.16 -12.75
N ALA A 93 -0.42 -5.59 -11.52
CA ALA A 93 0.34 -6.68 -10.89
C ALA A 93 0.27 -7.94 -11.76
N THR A 94 1.41 -8.36 -12.31
CA THR A 94 1.52 -9.63 -13.02
C THR A 94 1.55 -10.75 -11.98
N PRO A 95 0.72 -11.81 -12.10
CA PRO A 95 0.62 -12.89 -11.11
C PRO A 95 1.90 -13.73 -10.92
N GLU A 96 2.96 -13.42 -11.67
CA GLU A 96 4.29 -14.05 -11.63
C GLU A 96 5.06 -13.70 -10.33
N SER A 97 4.73 -12.58 -9.67
CA SER A 97 5.29 -12.28 -8.35
C SER A 97 4.62 -13.18 -7.33
N GLY A 98 5.36 -14.13 -6.76
CA GLY A 98 4.90 -15.12 -5.76
C GLY A 98 4.29 -14.55 -4.46
N LEU A 99 4.08 -13.24 -4.38
CA LEU A 99 3.14 -12.61 -3.46
C LEU A 99 1.81 -12.43 -4.19
N ALA A 100 0.93 -13.42 -4.07
CA ALA A 100 -0.45 -13.27 -4.49
C ALA A 100 -1.01 -11.99 -3.85
N PRO A 101 -1.55 -11.05 -4.64
CA PRO A 101 -2.11 -9.84 -4.06
C PRO A 101 -3.23 -10.25 -3.10
N LEU A 102 -3.13 -9.79 -1.84
CA LEU A 102 -4.08 -10.03 -0.76
C LEU A 102 -5.50 -9.51 -1.08
N SER A 103 -5.70 -8.92 -2.26
CA SER A 103 -6.98 -8.48 -2.79
C SER A 103 -7.87 -9.61 -3.28
N HIS A 104 -7.35 -10.83 -3.46
CA HIS A 104 -8.21 -11.97 -3.75
C HIS A 104 -9.02 -12.30 -2.48
N PRO A 105 -10.35 -12.25 -2.54
CA PRO A 105 -11.16 -12.65 -1.39
C PRO A 105 -10.75 -14.08 -1.03
N LEU A 106 -10.52 -14.33 0.26
CA LEU A 106 -10.20 -15.65 0.76
C LEU A 106 -11.24 -16.64 0.19
N PRO A 107 -10.79 -17.81 -0.31
CA PRO A 107 -11.73 -18.80 -0.82
C PRO A 107 -12.78 -19.06 0.25
N LYS A 108 -14.06 -19.00 -0.13
CA LYS A 108 -15.17 -19.21 0.81
C LYS A 108 -15.10 -20.64 1.32
N VAL A 109 -14.48 -20.84 2.47
CA VAL A 109 -14.40 -22.15 3.12
C VAL A 109 -15.76 -22.43 3.75
N GLN A 110 -16.39 -23.55 3.39
CA GLN A 110 -17.62 -23.98 4.03
C GLN A 110 -17.32 -24.39 5.47
N LYS A 111 -18.13 -23.93 6.43
CA LYS A 111 -17.97 -24.24 7.87
C LYS A 111 -17.79 -25.75 8.12
N LYS A 112 -18.55 -26.57 7.40
CA LYS A 112 -18.49 -28.04 7.47
C LYS A 112 -17.11 -28.60 7.06
N ALA A 113 -16.51 -28.06 6.00
CA ALA A 113 -15.20 -28.49 5.54
C ALA A 113 -14.08 -28.07 6.51
N LEU A 114 -14.26 -26.94 7.20
CA LEU A 114 -13.33 -26.46 8.21
C LEU A 114 -13.36 -27.37 9.46
N GLU A 115 -14.55 -27.70 9.95
CA GLU A 115 -14.76 -28.58 11.10
C GLU A 115 -14.26 -30.01 10.83
N GLU A 116 -14.47 -30.54 9.63
CA GLU A 116 -13.94 -31.86 9.24
C GLU A 116 -12.41 -31.87 9.18
N ARG A 117 -11.79 -30.81 8.64
CA ARG A 117 -10.33 -30.65 8.60
C ARG A 117 -9.74 -30.57 10.01
N GLU A 118 -10.38 -29.81 10.91
CA GLU A 118 -9.98 -29.69 12.31
C GLU A 118 -10.06 -31.04 13.03
N ARG A 119 -11.19 -31.76 12.87
CA ARG A 119 -11.36 -33.10 13.45
C ARG A 119 -10.30 -34.08 12.98
N ARG A 120 -9.93 -34.03 11.69
CA ARG A 120 -8.87 -34.88 11.13
C ARG A 120 -7.49 -34.51 11.65
N ALA A 121 -7.19 -33.21 11.77
CA ALA A 121 -5.92 -32.73 12.30
C ALA A 121 -5.71 -33.15 13.76
N LEU A 122 -6.75 -33.05 14.60
CA LEU A 122 -6.71 -33.50 15.98
C LEU A 122 -6.42 -35.00 16.10
N ARG A 123 -7.11 -35.84 15.31
CA ARG A 123 -6.87 -37.29 15.30
C ARG A 123 -5.42 -37.63 14.93
N LEU A 124 -4.86 -36.97 13.91
CA LEU A 124 -3.48 -37.19 13.49
C LEU A 124 -2.47 -36.75 14.58
N ALA A 125 -2.74 -35.65 15.26
CA ALA A 125 -1.91 -35.17 16.36
C ALA A 125 -1.93 -36.16 17.54
N GLU A 126 -3.11 -36.67 17.92
CA GLU A 126 -3.25 -37.69 18.97
C GLU A 126 -2.54 -39.01 18.62
N GLU A 127 -2.68 -39.49 17.38
CA GLU A 127 -1.96 -40.67 16.89
C GLU A 127 -0.45 -40.46 16.89
N SER A 128 0.02 -39.26 16.53
CA SER A 128 1.46 -38.93 16.54
C SER A 128 2.04 -38.91 17.96
N LEU A 129 1.29 -38.40 18.94
CA LEU A 129 1.72 -38.36 20.35
C LEU A 129 1.78 -39.76 21.00
N ARG A 130 0.99 -40.73 20.52
CA ARG A 130 1.03 -42.12 21.03
C ARG A 130 2.36 -42.83 20.81
N HIS A 131 3.16 -42.40 19.83
CA HIS A 131 4.42 -43.04 19.46
C HIS A 131 5.65 -42.37 20.08
N ILE A 132 5.50 -41.21 20.72
CA ILE A 132 6.63 -40.43 21.27
C ILE A 132 7.16 -40.98 22.60
N ASN A 133 6.39 -41.86 23.29
CA ASN A 133 6.77 -42.45 24.58
C ASN A 133 6.73 -43.99 24.60
N GLN A 134 6.92 -44.67 23.46
CA GLN A 134 7.13 -46.13 23.48
C GLN A 134 8.54 -46.44 23.99
N LYS A 135 8.64 -46.86 25.27
CA LYS A 135 9.81 -47.52 25.85
C LYS A 135 9.76 -49.02 25.60
#